data_AF-A0A966YKU6-F1
#
_entry.id   AF-A0A966YKU6-F1
#
_cell.length_a   1.000
_cell.length_b   1.000
_cell.length_c   1.000
_cell.angle_alpha   90.00
_cell.angle_beta   90.00
_cell.angle_gamma   90.00
#
_symmetry.space_group_name_H-M   'P 1'
#
loop_
_entity.id
_entity.type
_entity.pdbx_description
1 polymer ?
#
loop_
_entity_poly.entity_id
_entity_poly.type
_entity_poly.pdbx_seq_one_letter_code
_entity_poly.pdbx_strand_id
1 'polypeptide(L)'
;MGCPAGRRQRGGHQPDLETLLAGCRIGFPHEPFPFQLDGMAFLLPRVGGILADEMGLGKSMQAISSLRLLIRSGQARRVLVVCPKGLVSNWARELSVWAPEIVVAVIEGSPDRRRWQWSLP
;
A
#
# COMPACT_ATOMS: atom_id res chain seq x y z
N MET A 1 25.42 14.19 37.98
CA MET A 1 24.07 14.14 37.37
C MET A 1 24.18 14.65 35.94
N GLY A 2 24.06 13.77 34.95
CA GLY A 2 24.16 14.11 33.53
C GLY A 2 23.88 12.86 32.72
N CYS A 3 22.61 12.68 32.32
CA CYS A 3 22.18 11.58 31.48
C CYS A 3 22.51 11.93 30.01
N PRO A 4 23.28 11.12 29.27
CA PRO A 4 23.56 11.41 27.88
C PRO A 4 22.35 11.01 27.01
N ALA A 5 22.01 11.88 26.06
CA ALA A 5 20.94 11.67 25.10
C ALA A 5 21.19 10.40 24.27
N GLY A 6 20.38 9.36 24.50
CA GLY A 6 20.40 8.12 23.74
C GLY A 6 19.93 8.35 22.30
N ARG A 7 20.81 8.08 21.34
CA ARG A 7 20.47 7.96 19.91
C ARG A 7 19.32 6.96 19.75
N ARG A 8 18.19 7.41 19.20
CA ARG A 8 17.15 6.51 18.70
C ARG A 8 17.70 5.75 17.48
N GLN A 9 18.26 4.57 17.71
CA GLN A 9 18.51 3.61 16.65
C GLN A 9 17.15 3.09 16.16
N ARG A 10 16.65 3.60 15.03
CA ARG A 10 15.53 3.00 14.28
C ARG A 10 16.08 1.87 13.40
N GLY A 11 16.55 0.80 14.04
CA GLY A 11 16.96 -0.44 13.38
C GLY A 11 15.90 -1.51 13.56
N GLY A 12 14.71 -1.31 12.97
CA GLY A 12 13.76 -2.41 12.82
C GLY A 12 14.15 -3.17 11.57
N HIS A 13 14.65 -4.40 11.70
CA HIS A 13 14.81 -5.30 10.57
C HIS A 13 13.41 -5.54 9.99
N GLN A 14 13.10 -4.90 8.86
CA GLN A 14 11.84 -5.09 8.17
C GLN A 14 11.76 -6.56 7.75
N PRO A 15 10.70 -7.31 8.11
CA PRO A 15 10.58 -8.71 7.71
C PRO A 15 10.65 -8.84 6.19
N ASP A 16 11.35 -9.86 5.72
CA ASP A 16 11.43 -10.20 4.31
C ASP A 16 10.05 -10.62 3.76
N LEU A 17 9.90 -10.62 2.44
CA LEU A 17 8.63 -10.92 1.78
C LEU A 17 8.09 -12.30 2.20
N GLU A 18 8.96 -13.31 2.32
CA GLU A 18 8.51 -14.66 2.70
C GLU A 18 7.97 -14.66 4.13
N THR A 19 8.61 -13.96 5.06
CA THR A 19 8.09 -13.77 6.42
C THR A 19 6.75 -13.04 6.44
N LEU A 20 6.59 -11.99 5.62
CA LEU A 20 5.32 -11.26 5.51
C LEU A 20 4.20 -12.11 4.90
N LEU A 21 4.50 -12.89 3.85
CA LEU A 21 3.55 -13.81 3.22
C LEU A 21 3.25 -15.03 4.10
N ALA A 22 4.22 -15.56 4.83
CA ALA A 22 4.06 -16.70 5.73
C ALA A 22 3.21 -16.33 6.94
N GLY A 23 3.39 -15.11 7.48
CA GLY A 23 2.58 -14.58 8.58
C GLY A 23 1.18 -14.12 8.15
N CYS A 24 1.02 -13.66 6.90
CA CYS A 24 -0.25 -13.18 6.35
C CYS A 24 -0.73 -14.11 5.24
N ARG A 25 -1.66 -15.02 5.53
CA ARG A 25 -2.41 -15.73 4.49
C ARG A 25 -3.32 -14.75 3.76
N ILE A 26 -2.86 -14.20 2.63
CA ILE A 26 -3.63 -13.30 1.77
C ILE A 26 -4.09 -14.09 0.54
N GLY A 27 -5.40 -14.16 0.34
CA GLY A 27 -5.96 -14.68 -0.92
C GLY A 27 -5.96 -13.58 -1.99
N PHE A 28 -5.41 -13.89 -3.16
CA PHE A 28 -5.54 -13.04 -4.34
C PHE A 28 -6.78 -13.44 -5.16
N PRO A 29 -7.49 -12.50 -5.79
CA PRO A 29 -8.60 -12.82 -6.69
C PRO A 29 -8.14 -13.64 -7.90
N HIS A 30 -6.91 -13.39 -8.35
CA HIS A 30 -6.20 -14.15 -9.38
C HIS A 30 -4.75 -14.31 -8.96
N GLU A 31 -4.13 -15.43 -9.32
CA GLU A 31 -2.72 -15.68 -9.02
C GLU A 31 -1.83 -14.61 -9.69
N PRO A 32 -0.99 -13.90 -8.92
CA PRO A 32 -0.03 -12.96 -9.50
C PRO A 32 1.01 -13.67 -10.36
N PHE A 33 1.42 -13.04 -11.46
CA PHE A 33 2.57 -13.52 -12.23
C PHE A 33 3.87 -13.37 -11.42
N PRO A 34 4.92 -14.17 -11.70
CA PRO A 34 6.19 -14.09 -10.98
C PRO A 34 6.79 -12.67 -10.94
N PHE A 35 6.80 -11.95 -12.07
CA PHE A 35 7.31 -10.58 -12.12
C PHE A 35 6.49 -9.59 -11.28
N GLN A 36 5.21 -9.88 -11.02
CA GLN A 36 4.37 -9.06 -10.15
C GLN A 36 4.71 -9.31 -8.68
N LEU A 37 5.02 -10.55 -8.32
CA LEU A 37 5.56 -10.89 -7.00
C LEU A 37 6.92 -10.22 -6.79
N ASP A 38 7.78 -10.18 -7.82
CA ASP A 38 9.07 -9.48 -7.75
C ASP A 38 8.88 -7.97 -7.53
N GLY A 39 7.93 -7.34 -8.22
CA GLY A 39 7.57 -5.94 -8.01
C GLY A 39 7.06 -5.67 -6.59
N MET A 40 6.24 -6.58 -6.05
CA MET A 40 5.79 -6.50 -4.65
C MET A 40 6.96 -6.66 -3.66
N ALA A 41 7.84 -7.65 -3.89
CA ALA A 41 9.05 -7.90 -3.12
C ALA A 41 9.97 -6.68 -3.13
N PHE A 42 10.02 -5.98 -4.27
CA PHE A 42 10.76 -4.74 -4.39
C PHE A 42 10.16 -3.61 -3.53
N LEU A 43 8.84 -3.46 -3.50
CA LEU A 43 8.22 -2.36 -2.75
C LEU A 43 8.27 -2.55 -1.23
N LEU A 44 7.95 -3.75 -0.74
CA LEU A 44 7.67 -3.99 0.69
C LEU A 44 8.76 -3.61 1.68
N PRO A 45 10.06 -3.84 1.45
CA PRO A 45 11.10 -3.51 2.42
C PRO A 45 11.59 -2.05 2.30
N ARG A 46 11.10 -1.27 1.32
CA ARG A 46 11.64 0.05 0.99
C ARG A 46 10.73 1.16 1.50
N VAL A 47 11.32 2.26 1.94
CA VAL A 47 10.59 3.50 2.30
C VAL A 47 10.06 4.21 1.04
N GLY A 48 10.65 3.94 -0.13
CA GLY A 48 10.20 4.44 -1.42
C GLY A 48 10.78 3.63 -2.58
N GLY A 49 10.09 3.65 -3.72
CA GLY A 49 10.48 2.93 -4.93
C GLY A 49 9.66 3.36 -6.14
N ILE A 50 10.18 3.11 -7.33
CA ILE A 50 9.52 3.38 -8.60
C ILE A 50 9.35 2.05 -9.33
N LEU A 51 8.10 1.66 -9.58
CA LEU A 51 7.77 0.56 -10.49
C LEU A 51 7.79 1.10 -11.92
N ALA A 52 8.86 0.81 -12.65
CA ALA A 52 9.08 1.29 -14.01
C ALA A 52 8.75 0.25 -15.09
N ASP A 53 7.98 -0.78 -14.74
CA ASP A 53 7.53 -1.83 -15.66
C ASP A 53 6.71 -1.25 -16.82
N GLU A 54 6.62 -1.99 -17.93
CA GLU A 54 5.81 -1.62 -19.08
C GLU A 54 4.33 -1.36 -18.71
N MET A 55 3.67 -0.51 -19.49
CA MET A 55 2.23 -0.27 -19.36
C MET A 55 1.46 -1.57 -19.59
N GLY A 56 0.44 -1.84 -18.76
CA GLY A 56 -0.37 -3.06 -18.85
C GLY A 56 0.08 -4.22 -17.98
N LEU A 57 1.29 -4.19 -17.40
CA LEU A 57 1.81 -5.28 -16.55
C LEU A 57 1.22 -5.35 -15.12
N GLY A 58 0.18 -4.55 -14.83
CA GLY A 58 -0.54 -4.63 -13.56
C GLY A 58 0.18 -3.93 -12.38
N LYS A 59 0.90 -2.83 -12.63
CA LYS A 59 1.53 -2.02 -11.55
C LYS A 59 0.56 -1.59 -10.45
N SER A 60 -0.69 -1.27 -10.82
CA SER A 60 -1.75 -0.96 -9.86
C SER A 60 -2.01 -2.12 -8.91
N MET A 61 -2.14 -3.35 -9.46
CA MET A 61 -2.28 -4.56 -8.65
C MET A 61 -1.08 -4.77 -7.74
N GLN A 62 0.15 -4.67 -8.26
CA GLN A 62 1.36 -4.83 -7.45
C GLN A 62 1.36 -3.85 -6.26
N ALA A 63 1.04 -2.57 -6.51
CA ALA A 63 0.96 -1.54 -5.47
C ALA A 63 -0.16 -1.81 -4.46
N ILE A 64 -1.34 -2.25 -4.91
CA ILE A 64 -2.48 -2.59 -4.04
C ILE A 64 -2.17 -3.83 -3.19
N SER A 65 -1.54 -4.84 -3.77
CA SER A 65 -1.15 -6.05 -3.04
C SER A 65 -0.07 -5.75 -2.01
N SER A 66 0.91 -4.89 -2.34
CA SER A 66 1.92 -4.42 -1.38
C SER A 66 1.30 -3.61 -0.24
N LEU A 67 0.41 -2.64 -0.53
CA LEU A 67 -0.22 -1.85 0.55
C LEU A 67 -1.10 -2.73 1.44
N ARG A 68 -1.78 -3.73 0.86
CA ARG A 68 -2.60 -4.69 1.60
C ARG A 68 -1.76 -5.50 2.58
N LEU A 69 -0.58 -5.97 2.16
CA LEU A 69 0.38 -6.65 3.03
C LEU A 69 0.84 -5.75 4.18
N LEU A 70 1.22 -4.50 3.89
CA LEU A 70 1.65 -3.54 4.91
C LEU A 70 0.55 -3.24 5.95
N ILE A 71 -0.70 -3.18 5.52
CA ILE A 71 -1.83 -2.99 6.44
C ILE A 71 -2.04 -4.22 7.31
N ARG A 72 -2.03 -5.43 6.73
CA ARG A 72 -2.22 -6.68 7.48
C ARG A 72 -1.09 -6.99 8.45
N SER A 73 0.15 -6.59 8.12
CA SER A 73 1.30 -6.71 9.03
C SER A 73 1.34 -5.63 10.12
N GLY A 74 0.40 -4.67 10.11
CA GLY A 74 0.36 -3.55 11.05
C GLY A 74 1.40 -2.47 10.80
N GLN A 75 2.14 -2.55 9.70
CA GLN A 75 3.16 -1.56 9.31
C GLN A 75 2.55 -0.28 8.72
N ALA A 76 1.33 -0.36 8.16
CA ALA A 76 0.56 0.78 7.69
C ALA A 76 -0.84 0.80 8.31
N ARG A 77 -1.32 2.00 8.67
CA ARG A 77 -2.70 2.19 9.19
C ARG A 77 -3.56 3.07 8.29
N ARG A 78 -2.94 3.98 7.54
CA ARG A 78 -3.60 4.91 6.61
C ARG A 78 -2.73 5.03 5.37
N VAL A 79 -3.36 4.97 4.20
CA VAL A 79 -2.69 5.02 2.90
C VAL A 79 -3.40 6.07 2.04
N LEU A 80 -2.62 6.93 1.37
CA LEU A 80 -3.12 7.90 0.42
C LEU A 80 -2.66 7.50 -0.98
N VAL A 81 -3.61 7.22 -1.88
CA VAL A 81 -3.34 7.01 -3.30
C VAL A 81 -3.62 8.32 -4.03
N VAL A 82 -2.61 8.84 -4.74
CA VAL A 82 -2.76 10.02 -5.60
C VAL A 82 -2.64 9.57 -7.05
N CYS A 83 -3.62 9.91 -7.86
CA CYS A 83 -3.65 9.58 -9.29
C CYS A 83 -4.34 10.68 -10.10
N PRO A 84 -4.15 10.73 -11.44
CA PRO A 84 -4.93 11.57 -12.32
C PRO A 84 -6.43 11.36 -12.13
N LYS A 85 -7.23 12.44 -12.24
CA LYS A 85 -8.69 12.41 -12.00
C LYS A 85 -9.41 11.27 -12.74
N GLY A 86 -9.05 11.02 -13.99
CA GLY A 86 -9.66 9.96 -14.81
C GLY A 86 -9.40 8.54 -14.33
N LEU A 87 -8.40 8.33 -13.45
CA LEU A 87 -8.04 7.01 -12.93
C LEU A 87 -8.61 6.72 -11.54
N VAL A 88 -9.25 7.70 -10.88
CA VAL A 88 -9.79 7.54 -9.52
C VAL A 88 -10.79 6.39 -9.43
N SER A 89 -11.73 6.32 -10.37
CA SER A 89 -12.72 5.23 -10.43
C SER A 89 -12.07 3.87 -10.72
N ASN A 90 -11.02 3.85 -11.55
CA ASN A 90 -10.28 2.62 -11.83
C ASN A 90 -9.55 2.12 -10.58
N TRP A 91 -8.88 2.99 -9.84
CA TRP A 91 -8.22 2.64 -8.57
C TRP A 91 -9.22 2.14 -7.53
N ALA A 92 -10.37 2.80 -7.38
CA ALA A 92 -11.41 2.35 -6.46
C ALA A 92 -11.92 0.94 -6.81
N ARG A 93 -12.15 0.67 -8.11
CA ARG A 93 -12.55 -0.65 -8.61
C ARG A 93 -11.46 -1.71 -8.40
N GLU A 94 -10.20 -1.39 -8.67
CA GLU A 94 -9.11 -2.34 -8.45
C GLU A 94 -8.92 -2.64 -6.96
N LEU A 95 -9.04 -1.65 -6.08
CA LEU A 95 -9.02 -1.85 -4.63
C LEU A 95 -10.16 -2.77 -4.17
N SER A 96 -11.38 -2.60 -4.70
CA SER A 96 -12.51 -3.48 -4.33
C SER A 96 -12.33 -4.92 -4.81
N VAL A 97 -11.46 -5.17 -5.79
CA VAL A 97 -11.14 -6.52 -6.29
C VAL A 97 -9.95 -7.12 -5.55
N TRP A 98 -8.84 -6.40 -5.45
CA TRP A 98 -7.56 -6.91 -4.93
C TRP A 98 -7.43 -6.81 -3.41
N ALA A 99 -8.21 -5.94 -2.77
CA ALA A 99 -8.22 -5.74 -1.32
C ALA A 99 -9.63 -5.38 -0.80
N PRO A 100 -10.64 -6.24 -1.00
CA PRO A 100 -12.04 -5.95 -0.66
C PRO A 100 -12.26 -5.66 0.84
N GLU A 101 -11.36 -6.09 1.71
CA GLU A 101 -11.42 -5.82 3.15
C GLU A 101 -10.96 -4.41 3.52
N ILE A 102 -10.33 -3.66 2.61
CA ILE A 102 -9.84 -2.31 2.86
C ILE A 102 -10.95 -1.31 2.57
N VAL A 103 -11.29 -0.49 3.57
CA VAL A 103 -12.23 0.62 3.40
C VAL A 103 -11.57 1.73 2.57
N VAL A 104 -12.23 2.12 1.47
CA VAL A 104 -11.75 3.15 0.56
C VAL A 104 -12.67 4.36 0.60
N ALA A 105 -12.09 5.55 0.82
CA ALA A 105 -12.78 6.83 0.69
C ALA A 105 -12.24 7.58 -0.52
N VAL A 106 -13.14 7.99 -1.43
CA VAL A 106 -12.79 8.81 -2.59
C VAL A 106 -13.03 10.28 -2.29
N ILE A 107 -11.98 11.10 -2.40
CA ILE A 107 -12.01 12.53 -2.08
C ILE A 107 -12.24 13.36 -3.34
N GLU A 108 -13.45 13.90 -3.52
CA GLU A 108 -13.87 14.56 -4.76
C GLU A 108 -15.06 15.52 -4.58
N GLY A 109 -15.27 16.39 -5.57
CA GLY A 109 -16.33 17.41 -5.58
C GLY A 109 -15.82 18.78 -5.13
N SER A 110 -16.71 19.61 -4.57
CA SER A 110 -16.39 20.97 -4.12
C SER A 110 -15.35 20.99 -2.99
N PRO A 111 -14.66 22.12 -2.74
CA PRO A 111 -13.72 22.24 -1.62
C PRO A 111 -14.33 21.85 -0.26
N ASP A 112 -15.59 22.22 0.01
CA ASP A 112 -16.29 21.85 1.23
C ASP A 112 -16.55 20.35 1.33
N ARG A 113 -16.99 19.73 0.23
CA ARG A 113 -17.20 18.27 0.18
C ARG A 113 -15.92 17.51 0.44
N ARG A 114 -14.80 17.92 -0.18
CA ARG A 114 -13.50 17.30 0.05
C ARG A 114 -13.00 17.47 1.48
N ARG A 115 -13.18 18.65 2.08
CA ARG A 115 -12.85 18.89 3.50
C ARG A 115 -13.65 17.96 4.42
N TRP A 116 -14.95 17.84 4.18
CA TRP A 116 -15.81 16.94 4.94
C TRP A 116 -15.40 15.47 4.77
N GLN A 117 -15.20 15.00 3.53
CA GLN A 117 -14.76 13.63 3.26
C GLN A 117 -13.40 13.31 3.92
N TRP A 118 -12.46 14.27 3.93
CA TRP A 118 -11.14 14.11 4.55
C TRP A 118 -11.21 14.03 6.08
N SER A 119 -12.26 14.58 6.68
CA SER A 119 -12.46 14.53 8.14
C SER A 119 -13.08 13.22 8.64
N LEU A 120 -13.52 12.35 7.73
CA LEU A 120 -14.09 11.05 8.10
C LEU A 120 -13.01 10.16 8.75
N PRO A 121 -13.36 9.40 9.81
CA PRO A 121 -12.42 8.66 10.64
C PRO A 121 -11.65 7.53 9.93
#